data_AF-A0A7J4L4J5-F1
#
_entry.id   AF-A0A7J4L4J5-F1
#
_cell.length_a   1.000
_cell.length_b   1.000
_cell.length_c   1.000
_cell.angle_alpha   90.00
_cell.angle_beta   90.00
_cell.angle_gamma   90.00
#
_symmetry.space_group_name_H-M   'P 1'
#
loop_
_entity.id
_entity.type
_entity.pdbx_description
1 polymer ?
#
loop_
_entity_poly.entity_id
_entity_poly.type
_entity_poly.pdbx_seq_one_letter_code
_entity_poly.pdbx_strand_id
1 'polypeptide(L)'
;MIAIAHFLLGALIGMSLENLLLIALLAFISHFLLDAIPHFDQGSFKHRKEDLTARDWGFIVLDVLIGFALALFLAFKFSFWQVAFGAFFAVLPDVINNFAWKFKLLKKPFFKQFHELHDKIGFKLTPEFLWLGILLEGVVIATILALLFFS
;
A
#
# COMPACT_ATOMS: atom_id res chain seq x y z
N MET A 1 5.16 -1.56 -1.91
CA MET A 1 4.56 -2.83 -2.39
C MET A 1 3.43 -2.48 -3.34
N ILE A 2 2.89 -3.43 -4.11
CA ILE A 2 1.71 -3.14 -4.94
C ILE A 2 0.51 -2.70 -4.07
N ALA A 3 -0.30 -1.79 -4.58
CA ALA A 3 -1.42 -1.17 -3.88
C ALA A 3 -2.45 -2.21 -3.40
N ILE A 4 -2.69 -3.28 -4.17
CA ILE A 4 -3.58 -4.37 -3.79
C ILE A 4 -3.28 -4.93 -2.40
N ALA A 5 -2.00 -5.14 -2.06
CA ALA A 5 -1.63 -5.71 -0.75
C ALA A 5 -2.02 -4.77 0.40
N HIS A 6 -1.78 -3.46 0.24
CA HIS A 6 -2.16 -2.45 1.21
C HIS A 6 -3.68 -2.36 1.39
N PHE A 7 -4.43 -2.33 0.28
CA PHE A 7 -5.89 -2.31 0.30
C PHE A 7 -6.47 -3.53 1.02
N LEU A 8 -5.98 -4.74 0.69
CA LEU A 8 -6.48 -5.97 1.29
C LEU A 8 -6.14 -6.07 2.78
N LEU A 9 -4.92 -5.71 3.20
CA LEU A 9 -4.56 -5.74 4.62
C LEU A 9 -5.34 -4.69 5.42
N GLY A 10 -5.50 -3.48 4.88
CA GLY A 10 -6.33 -2.45 5.50
C GLY A 10 -7.79 -2.90 5.65
N ALA A 11 -8.35 -3.54 4.61
CA ALA A 11 -9.69 -4.11 4.66
C ALA A 11 -9.81 -5.21 5.72
N LEU A 12 -8.84 -6.13 5.80
CA LEU A 12 -8.80 -7.18 6.82
C LEU A 12 -8.77 -6.60 8.25
N ILE A 13 -7.95 -5.57 8.49
CA ILE A 13 -7.91 -4.85 9.78
C ILE A 13 -9.29 -4.24 10.09
N GLY A 14 -9.93 -3.61 9.10
CA GLY A 14 -11.28 -3.07 9.23
C GLY A 14 -12.35 -4.12 9.51
N MET A 15 -12.22 -5.33 8.95
CA MET A 15 -13.12 -6.45 9.26
C MET A 15 -12.91 -7.01 10.67
N SER A 16 -11.69 -6.92 11.19
CA SER A 16 -11.29 -7.56 12.45
C SER A 16 -11.58 -6.71 13.69
N LEU A 17 -11.93 -5.43 13.52
CA LEU A 17 -12.03 -4.45 14.60
C LEU A 17 -13.29 -3.60 14.48
N GLU A 18 -13.80 -3.13 15.61
CA GLU A 18 -14.96 -2.23 15.63
C GLU A 18 -14.55 -0.76 15.81
N ASN A 19 -13.44 -0.50 16.49
CA ASN A 19 -12.99 0.86 16.82
C ASN A 19 -12.29 1.53 15.63
N LEU A 20 -12.92 2.56 15.06
CA LEU A 20 -12.40 3.29 13.90
C LEU A 20 -11.04 3.96 14.12
N LEU A 21 -10.74 4.44 15.33
CA LEU A 21 -9.43 5.03 15.64
C LEU A 21 -8.34 3.95 15.61
N LEU A 22 -8.62 2.79 16.20
CA LEU A 22 -7.68 1.66 16.19
C LEU A 22 -7.47 1.12 14.77
N ILE A 23 -8.55 1.03 13.98
CA ILE A 23 -8.48 0.66 12.56
C ILE A 23 -7.56 1.62 11.80
N ALA A 24 -7.80 2.93 11.93
CA ALA A 24 -7.00 3.94 11.23
C ALA A 24 -5.51 3.85 11.60
N LEU A 25 -5.19 3.73 12.89
CA LEU A 25 -3.80 3.64 13.36
C LEU A 25 -3.12 2.36 12.86
N LEU A 26 -3.76 1.20 13.02
CA LEU A 26 -3.17 -0.08 12.62
C LEU A 26 -3.06 -0.20 11.11
N ALA A 27 -4.05 0.26 10.34
CA ALA A 27 -3.99 0.28 8.89
C ALA A 27 -2.89 1.23 8.38
N PHE A 28 -2.76 2.41 8.98
CA PHE A 28 -1.69 3.34 8.61
C PHE A 28 -0.30 2.77 8.91
N ILE A 29 -0.11 2.11 10.06
CA ILE A 29 1.16 1.47 10.42
C ILE A 29 1.43 0.25 9.52
N SER A 30 0.40 -0.53 9.18
CA SER A 30 0.57 -1.74 8.38
C SER A 30 1.13 -1.46 6.99
N HIS A 31 0.86 -0.27 6.43
CA HIS A 31 1.52 0.21 5.22
C HIS A 31 3.05 0.10 5.31
N PHE A 32 3.63 0.70 6.35
CA PHE A 32 5.08 0.70 6.56
C PHE A 32 5.62 -0.70 6.86
N LEU A 33 4.84 -1.55 7.54
CA LEU A 33 5.22 -2.93 7.78
C LEU A 33 5.29 -3.75 6.49
N LEU A 34 4.33 -3.56 5.58
CA LEU A 34 4.34 -4.20 4.28
C LEU A 34 5.51 -3.71 3.42
N ASP A 35 5.76 -2.41 3.41
CA ASP A 35 6.84 -1.82 2.64
C ASP A 35 8.24 -2.18 3.18
N ALA A 36 8.37 -2.53 4.47
CA ALA A 36 9.64 -2.98 5.04
C ALA A 36 10.09 -4.38 4.57
N ILE A 37 9.19 -5.17 4.01
CA ILE A 37 9.46 -6.52 3.50
C ILE A 37 9.97 -6.42 2.05
N PRO A 38 10.91 -7.25 1.59
CA PRO A 38 11.27 -7.28 0.17
C PRO A 38 10.03 -7.52 -0.70
N HIS A 39 9.77 -6.60 -1.63
CA HIS A 39 8.61 -6.60 -2.50
C HIS A 39 8.94 -5.95 -3.84
N PHE A 40 8.11 -6.20 -4.85
CA PHE A 40 8.23 -5.54 -6.14
C PHE A 40 7.32 -4.30 -6.19
N ASP A 41 7.81 -3.26 -6.87
CA ASP A 41 7.03 -2.11 -7.29
C ASP A 41 7.49 -1.70 -8.69
N GLN A 42 6.61 -1.06 -9.46
CA GLN A 42 6.91 -0.52 -10.79
C GLN A 42 8.09 0.48 -10.76
N GLY A 43 8.33 1.11 -9.60
CA GLY A 43 9.47 1.98 -9.36
C GLY A 43 10.79 1.27 -8.99
N SER A 44 10.80 -0.02 -8.64
CA SER A 44 11.96 -0.68 -7.99
C SER A 44 13.28 -0.60 -8.78
N PHE A 45 13.21 -0.54 -10.11
CA PHE A 45 14.39 -0.46 -10.98
C PHE A 45 14.55 0.88 -11.69
N LYS A 46 13.83 1.90 -11.23
CA LYS A 46 13.87 3.27 -11.75
C LYS A 46 14.60 4.17 -10.76
N HIS A 47 15.44 5.05 -11.28
CA HIS A 47 16.22 5.96 -10.43
C HIS A 47 15.37 7.13 -9.96
N ARG A 48 14.42 7.57 -10.79
CA ARG A 48 13.44 8.59 -10.42
C ARG A 48 12.05 8.26 -10.97
N LYS A 49 11.02 8.85 -10.35
CA LYS A 49 9.62 8.69 -10.79
C LYS A 49 9.39 9.21 -12.21
N GLU A 50 10.18 10.19 -12.66
CA GLU A 50 10.15 10.72 -14.03
C GLU A 50 10.62 9.70 -15.08
N ASP A 51 11.30 8.62 -14.66
CA ASP A 51 11.78 7.55 -15.56
C ASP A 51 10.70 6.47 -15.80
N LEU A 52 9.50 6.62 -15.22
CA LEU A 52 8.34 5.74 -15.43
C LEU A 52 7.69 6.01 -16.80
N THR A 53 7.47 4.95 -17.56
CA THR A 53 6.82 4.99 -18.87
C THR A 53 5.29 5.04 -18.74
N ALA A 54 4.59 5.38 -19.83
CA ALA A 54 3.12 5.31 -19.85
C ALA A 54 2.57 3.90 -19.53
N ARG A 55 3.32 2.86 -19.88
CA ARG A 55 2.99 1.47 -19.54
C ARG A 55 3.10 1.23 -18.04
N ASP A 56 4.17 1.72 -17.41
CA ASP A 56 4.40 1.58 -15.97
C ASP A 56 3.27 2.29 -15.20
N TRP A 57 2.92 3.51 -15.61
CA TRP A 57 1.76 4.23 -15.07
C TRP A 57 0.44 3.49 -15.27
N GLY A 58 0.25 2.86 -16.43
CA GLY A 58 -0.91 2.01 -16.69
C GLY A 58 -1.04 0.86 -15.68
N PHE A 59 0.08 0.21 -15.35
CA PHE A 59 0.09 -0.84 -14.32
C PHE A 59 -0.19 -0.29 -12.92
N ILE A 60 0.41 0.83 -12.53
CA ILE A 60 0.15 1.47 -11.22
C ILE A 60 -1.33 1.82 -11.08
N VAL A 61 -1.92 2.43 -12.11
CA VAL A 61 -3.35 2.79 -12.10
C VAL A 61 -4.23 1.54 -12.02
N LEU A 62 -3.92 0.49 -12.79
CA LEU A 62 -4.67 -0.75 -12.76
C LEU A 62 -4.60 -1.42 -11.38
N ASP A 63 -3.41 -1.48 -10.78
CA ASP A 63 -3.19 -2.02 -9.44
C ASP A 63 -4.02 -1.28 -8.39
N VAL A 64 -3.98 0.05 -8.37
CA VAL A 64 -4.81 0.88 -7.47
C VAL A 64 -6.30 0.65 -7.70
N LEU A 65 -6.75 0.57 -8.96
CA LEU A 65 -8.17 0.35 -9.28
C LEU A 65 -8.64 -1.03 -8.84
N ILE A 66 -7.84 -2.08 -9.04
CA ILE A 66 -8.16 -3.44 -8.60
C ILE A 66 -8.21 -3.49 -7.07
N GLY A 67 -7.19 -2.97 -6.40
CA GLY A 67 -7.14 -2.94 -4.92
C GLY A 67 -8.33 -2.18 -4.33
N PHE A 68 -8.66 -1.02 -4.89
CA PHE A 68 -9.83 -0.23 -4.49
C PHE A 68 -11.15 -0.97 -4.73
N ALA A 69 -11.32 -1.61 -5.90
CA ALA A 69 -12.52 -2.38 -6.20
C ALA A 69 -12.70 -3.58 -5.27
N LEU A 70 -11.61 -4.29 -4.94
CA LEU A 70 -11.64 -5.39 -3.97
C LEU A 70 -11.99 -4.89 -2.56
N ALA A 71 -11.39 -3.79 -2.12
CA ALA A 71 -11.71 -3.18 -0.82
C ALA A 71 -13.18 -2.74 -0.75
N LEU A 72 -13.72 -2.12 -1.81
CA LEU A 72 -15.14 -1.77 -1.88
C LEU A 72 -16.05 -3.00 -1.86
N PHE A 73 -15.70 -4.05 -2.60
CA PHE A 73 -16.44 -5.31 -2.58
C PHE A 73 -16.52 -5.89 -1.16
N LEU A 74 -15.39 -5.92 -0.44
CA LEU A 74 -15.35 -6.36 0.97
C LEU A 74 -16.17 -5.42 1.86
N ALA A 75 -16.09 -4.11 1.65
CA ALA A 75 -16.85 -3.12 2.41
C ALA A 75 -18.37 -3.33 2.28
N PHE A 76 -18.87 -3.58 1.06
CA PHE A 76 -20.29 -3.85 0.84
C PHE A 76 -20.73 -5.22 1.38
N LYS A 77 -19.83 -6.20 1.43
CA LYS A 77 -20.14 -7.54 1.92
C LYS A 77 -20.17 -7.64 3.44
N PHE A 78 -19.28 -6.90 4.11
CA PHE A 78 -19.10 -6.95 5.56
C PHE A 78 -19.56 -5.63 6.21
N SER A 79 -18.64 -4.83 6.75
CA SER A 79 -18.97 -3.57 7.41
C SER A 79 -18.40 -2.40 6.63
N PHE A 80 -19.26 -1.67 5.91
CA PHE A 80 -18.84 -0.67 4.94
C PHE A 80 -17.87 0.34 5.53
N TRP A 81 -18.22 0.96 6.66
CA TRP A 81 -17.41 2.01 7.25
C TRP A 81 -16.06 1.49 7.74
N GLN A 82 -16.03 0.43 8.53
CA GLN A 82 -14.79 -0.09 9.11
C GLN A 82 -13.82 -0.58 8.04
N VAL A 83 -14.32 -1.33 7.04
CA VAL A 83 -13.49 -1.85 5.96
C VAL A 83 -13.00 -0.73 5.05
N ALA A 84 -13.88 0.19 4.63
CA ALA A 84 -13.47 1.32 3.80
C ALA A 84 -12.47 2.23 4.53
N PHE A 85 -12.64 2.43 5.85
CA PHE A 85 -11.71 3.23 6.66
C PHE A 85 -10.34 2.55 6.75
N GLY A 86 -10.29 1.25 7.05
CA GLY A 86 -9.04 0.50 7.10
C GLY A 86 -8.32 0.50 5.75
N ALA A 87 -9.04 0.21 4.67
CA ALA A 87 -8.51 0.26 3.31
C ALA A 87 -7.95 1.64 2.95
N PHE A 88 -8.67 2.72 3.27
CA PHE A 88 -8.24 4.09 3.01
C PHE A 88 -6.97 4.46 3.79
N PHE A 89 -6.91 4.19 5.10
CA PHE A 89 -5.75 4.55 5.91
C PHE A 89 -4.51 3.71 5.58
N ALA A 90 -4.66 2.50 5.05
CA ALA A 90 -3.55 1.67 4.60
C ALA A 90 -2.86 2.19 3.32
N VAL A 91 -3.56 2.92 2.46
CA VAL A 91 -2.98 3.53 1.24
C VAL A 91 -2.67 5.02 1.40
N LEU A 92 -3.13 5.63 2.50
CA LEU A 92 -2.95 7.06 2.76
C LEU A 92 -1.48 7.51 2.75
N PRO A 93 -0.48 6.75 3.27
CA PRO A 93 0.92 7.15 3.18
C PRO A 93 1.39 7.42 1.74
N ASP A 94 1.05 6.54 0.80
CA ASP A 94 1.39 6.73 -0.62
C ASP A 94 0.67 7.94 -1.22
N VAL A 95 -0.59 8.16 -0.86
CA VAL A 95 -1.34 9.34 -1.31
C VAL A 95 -0.66 10.62 -0.83
N ILE A 96 -0.24 10.69 0.44
CA ILE A 96 0.49 11.83 1.00
C ILE A 96 1.82 12.04 0.25
N ASN A 97 2.59 10.97 0.05
CA ASN A 97 3.90 11.05 -0.59
C ASN A 97 3.80 11.47 -2.07
N ASN A 98 2.87 10.86 -2.82
CA ASN A 98 2.62 11.19 -4.23
C ASN A 98 2.03 12.59 -4.41
N PHE A 99 1.12 13.01 -3.53
CA PHE A 99 0.61 14.37 -3.50
C PHE A 99 1.73 15.38 -3.25
N ALA A 100 2.58 15.13 -2.26
CA ALA A 100 3.71 16.00 -1.94
C ALA A 100 4.68 16.14 -3.10
N TRP A 101 4.99 15.05 -3.80
CA TRP A 101 5.83 15.06 -4.99
C TRP A 101 5.18 15.86 -6.13
N LYS A 102 3.92 15.56 -6.48
CA LYS A 102 3.18 16.20 -7.59
C LYS A 102 3.08 17.72 -7.42
N PHE A 103 2.82 18.19 -6.21
CA PHE A 103 2.69 19.61 -5.90
C PHE A 103 4.00 20.26 -5.42
N LYS A 104 5.15 19.57 -5.58
CA LYS A 104 6.49 20.07 -5.20
C LYS A 104 6.59 20.53 -3.75
N LEU A 105 5.82 19.90 -2.86
CA LEU A 105 5.74 20.21 -1.43
C LEU A 105 6.84 19.54 -0.60
N LEU A 106 7.65 18.66 -1.19
CA LEU A 106 8.80 18.00 -0.54
C LEU A 106 9.86 18.98 0.02
N LYS A 107 9.79 20.27 -0.33
CA LYS A 107 10.62 21.32 0.28
C LYS A 107 10.13 21.76 1.66
N LYS A 108 8.87 21.48 2.01
CA LYS A 108 8.27 21.85 3.29
C LYS A 108 8.65 20.82 4.37
N PRO A 109 8.91 21.22 5.63
CA PRO A 109 9.44 20.34 6.67
C PRO A 109 8.63 19.06 6.86
N PHE A 110 7.30 19.18 7.00
CA PHE A 110 6.41 18.04 7.21
C PHE A 110 6.51 16.99 6.08
N PHE A 111 6.32 17.43 4.83
CA PHE A 111 6.34 16.52 3.68
C PHE A 111 7.73 15.94 3.42
N LYS A 112 8.79 16.70 3.69
CA LYS A 112 10.16 16.21 3.62
C LYS A 112 10.40 15.10 4.62
N GLN A 113 10.08 15.34 5.89
CA GLN A 113 10.26 14.36 6.96
C GLN A 113 9.42 13.10 6.72
N PHE A 114 8.18 13.28 6.27
CA PHE A 114 7.30 12.18 5.93
C PHE A 114 7.85 11.33 4.77
N HIS A 115 8.30 11.99 3.70
CA HIS A 115 8.94 11.33 2.57
C HIS A 115 10.21 10.57 2.98
N GLU A 116 11.08 11.19 3.79
CA GLU A 116 12.30 10.54 4.31
C GLU A 116 11.98 9.34 5.20
N LEU A 117 10.93 9.41 6.02
CA LEU A 117 10.47 8.28 6.83
C LEU A 117 9.97 7.13 5.95
N HIS A 118 9.12 7.44 4.97
CA HIS A 118 8.56 6.47 4.01
C HIS A 118 9.69 5.78 3.23
N ASP A 119 10.59 6.57 2.64
CA ASP A 119 11.74 6.07 1.87
C ASP A 119 12.77 5.28 2.72
N LYS A 120 12.88 5.59 4.02
CA LYS A 120 13.81 4.89 4.93
C LYS A 120 13.28 3.53 5.36
N ILE A 121 11.97 3.40 5.55
CA ILE A 121 11.35 2.14 5.95
C ILE A 121 11.18 1.22 4.73
N GLY A 122 10.84 1.79 3.58
CA GLY A 122 10.63 1.03 2.35
C GLY A 122 11.85 0.22 1.93
N PHE A 123 11.65 -1.07 1.68
CA PHE A 123 12.68 -1.97 1.20
C PHE A 123 13.01 -1.64 -0.26
N LYS A 124 14.26 -1.27 -0.53
CA LYS A 124 14.75 -0.97 -1.88
C LYS A 124 15.23 -2.25 -2.56
N LEU A 125 14.33 -2.86 -3.33
CA LEU A 125 14.60 -4.11 -4.05
C LEU A 125 15.72 -3.93 -5.08
N THR A 126 16.73 -4.80 -5.05
CA THR A 126 17.76 -4.88 -6.09
C THR A 126 17.42 -6.01 -7.07
N PRO A 127 17.94 -5.99 -8.33
CA PRO A 127 17.62 -7.01 -9.33
C PRO A 127 17.92 -8.45 -8.88
N GLU A 128 18.94 -8.63 -8.04
CA GLU A 128 19.36 -9.92 -7.49
C GLU A 128 18.28 -10.56 -6.60
N PHE A 129 17.47 -9.74 -5.92
CA PHE A 129 16.42 -10.18 -5.01
C PHE A 129 15.02 -10.16 -5.64
N LEU A 130 14.89 -9.93 -6.95
CA LEU A 130 13.60 -9.80 -7.62
C LEU A 130 12.63 -10.95 -7.31
N TRP A 131 13.11 -12.19 -7.45
CA TRP A 131 12.28 -13.38 -7.20
C TRP A 131 11.88 -13.52 -5.74
N LEU A 132 12.75 -13.12 -4.81
CA LEU A 132 12.42 -13.11 -3.39
C LEU A 132 11.33 -12.07 -3.10
N GLY A 133 11.43 -10.88 -3.70
CA GLY A 133 10.40 -9.84 -3.58
C GLY A 133 9.03 -10.30 -4.09
N ILE A 134 8.99 -10.86 -5.30
CA ILE A 134 7.75 -11.40 -5.89
C ILE A 134 7.18 -12.54 -5.01
N LEU A 135 8.03 -13.45 -4.52
CA LEU A 135 7.60 -14.56 -3.69
C LEU A 135 7.00 -14.07 -2.36
N LEU A 136 7.69 -13.19 -1.65
CA LEU A 136 7.23 -12.68 -0.35
C LEU A 136 5.93 -11.88 -0.49
N GLU A 137 5.82 -11.05 -1.51
CA GLU A 137 4.59 -10.33 -1.83
C GLU A 137 3.43 -11.29 -2.12
N GLY A 138 3.67 -12.33 -2.92
CA GLY A 138 2.68 -13.37 -3.18
C GLY A 138 2.24 -14.11 -1.92
N VAL A 139 3.18 -14.45 -1.03
CA VAL A 139 2.89 -15.09 0.27
C VAL A 139 2.06 -14.18 1.16
N VAL A 140 2.39 -12.88 1.23
CA VAL A 140 1.63 -11.89 2.00
C VAL A 140 0.19 -11.80 1.49
N ILE A 141 0.00 -11.62 0.17
CA ILE A 141 -1.34 -11.53 -0.43
C ILE A 141 -2.12 -12.83 -0.20
N ALA A 142 -1.51 -13.99 -0.44
CA ALA A 142 -2.15 -15.29 -0.22
C ALA A 142 -2.56 -15.48 1.25
N THR A 143 -1.72 -15.04 2.19
CA THR A 143 -2.03 -15.10 3.63
C THR A 143 -3.21 -14.20 3.98
N ILE A 144 -3.22 -12.95 3.48
CA ILE A 144 -4.34 -12.01 3.71
C ILE A 144 -5.64 -12.59 3.13
N LEU A 145 -5.60 -13.11 1.90
CA LEU A 145 -6.76 -13.73 1.27
C LEU A 145 -7.24 -14.96 2.06
N ALA A 146 -6.33 -15.84 2.49
CA ALA A 146 -6.70 -16.98 3.33
C ALA A 146 -7.42 -16.50 4.60
N LEU A 147 -6.87 -15.52 5.30
CA LEU A 147 -7.51 -14.96 6.50
C LEU A 147 -8.91 -14.41 6.17
N LEU A 148 -9.08 -13.66 5.08
CA LEU A 148 -10.39 -13.12 4.64
C LEU A 148 -11.43 -14.19 4.28
N PHE A 149 -11.03 -15.36 3.80
CA PHE A 149 -11.96 -16.44 3.42
C PHE A 149 -12.25 -17.42 4.56
N PHE A 150 -11.41 -17.45 5.60
CA PHE A 150 -11.58 -18.32 6.77
C PHE A 150 -12.01 -17.58 8.05
N SER A 151 -12.27 -16.27 7.97
CA SER A 151 -12.92 -15.46 9.01
C SER A 151 -14.40 -15.24 8.73
#